data_AF-A0A329SQR5-F1
#
_entry.id   AF-A0A329SQR5-F1
#
_cell.length_a   1.000
_cell.length_b   1.000
_cell.length_c   1.000
_cell.angle_alpha   90.00
_cell.angle_beta   90.00
_cell.angle_gamma   90.00
#
_symmetry.space_group_name_H-M   'P 1'
#
loop_
_entity.id
_entity.type
_entity.pdbx_description
1 polymer ?
#
loop_
_entity_poly.entity_id
_entity_poly.type
_entity_poly.pdbx_seq_one_letter_code
_entity_poly.pdbx_strand_id
1 'polypeptide(L)'
;MPASTIEDLNAAVKRVLSGEKVRGASTTTTIPYRTLRKWVAKGEMGIFRESLRRGPAPLLSPPAEQCLVGCIAGRQMVRYTASRKEIVYKAGTISSMATGHTVGTVALWIDTLFSQLGLPRQ
;
A
#
# COMPACT_ATOMS: atom_id res chain seq x y z
N MET A 1 -11.64 -18.33 8.67
CA MET A 1 -12.50 -17.27 8.10
C MET A 1 -11.62 -16.33 7.30
N PRO A 2 -11.76 -16.22 5.97
CA PRO A 2 -10.92 -15.32 5.18
C PRO A 2 -11.21 -13.87 5.59
N ALA A 3 -10.15 -13.10 5.83
CA ALA A 3 -10.29 -11.67 6.08
C ALA A 3 -10.75 -10.99 4.79
N SER A 4 -11.87 -10.25 4.84
CA SER A 4 -12.34 -9.45 3.71
C SER A 4 -11.25 -8.49 3.24
N THR A 5 -11.01 -8.40 1.94
CA THR A 5 -9.99 -7.50 1.39
C THR A 5 -10.44 -6.03 1.52
N ILE A 6 -9.50 -5.11 1.32
CA ILE A 6 -9.80 -3.66 1.33
C ILE A 6 -10.69 -3.29 0.14
N GLU A 7 -10.50 -3.97 -0.99
CA GLU A 7 -11.32 -3.85 -2.20
C GLU A 7 -12.76 -4.26 -1.92
N ASP A 8 -12.97 -5.40 -1.26
CA ASP A 8 -14.31 -5.87 -0.86
C ASP A 8 -15.04 -4.84 0.02
N LEU A 9 -14.29 -4.23 0.96
CA LEU A 9 -14.84 -3.21 1.84
C LEU A 9 -15.24 -1.93 1.09
N ASN A 10 -14.35 -1.42 0.23
CA ASN A 10 -14.64 -0.22 -0.54
C ASN A 10 -15.80 -0.46 -1.54
N ALA A 11 -15.87 -1.65 -2.14
CA ALA A 11 -16.99 -2.05 -3.00
C ALA A 11 -18.31 -2.12 -2.22
N ALA A 12 -18.30 -2.69 -1.01
CA ALA A 12 -19.47 -2.73 -0.14
C ALA A 12 -19.95 -1.33 0.28
N VAL A 13 -19.01 -0.43 0.61
CA VAL A 13 -19.32 0.97 0.93
C VAL A 13 -19.97 1.66 -0.26
N LYS A 14 -19.40 1.52 -1.48
CA LYS A 14 -19.98 2.12 -2.70
C LYS A 14 -21.40 1.66 -2.97
N ARG A 15 -21.69 0.36 -2.77
CA ARG A 15 -23.05 -0.18 -2.93
C ARG A 15 -24.04 0.41 -1.93
N VAL A 16 -23.61 0.63 -0.69
CA VAL A 16 -24.46 1.30 0.31
C VAL A 16 -24.70 2.75 -0.07
N LEU A 17 -23.66 3.47 -0.52
CA LEU A 17 -23.80 4.86 -0.98
C LEU A 17 -24.71 4.96 -2.22
N SER A 18 -24.78 3.93 -3.06
CA SER A 18 -25.74 3.86 -4.18
C SER A 18 -27.16 3.41 -3.79
N GLY A 19 -27.45 3.24 -2.49
CA GLY A 19 -28.79 2.95 -1.98
C GLY A 19 -29.01 1.54 -1.42
N GLU A 20 -28.00 0.66 -1.41
CA GLU A 20 -28.12 -0.65 -0.75
C GLU A 20 -28.23 -0.48 0.78
N LYS A 21 -29.13 -1.23 1.42
CA LYS A 21 -29.21 -1.22 2.90
C LYS A 21 -27.93 -1.84 3.49
N VAL A 22 -27.33 -1.17 4.48
CA VAL A 22 -26.11 -1.62 5.20
C VAL A 22 -26.22 -3.08 5.69
N ARG A 23 -27.41 -3.48 6.16
CA ARG A 23 -27.66 -4.85 6.64
C ARG A 23 -27.62 -5.88 5.51
N GLY A 24 -28.08 -5.52 4.31
CA GLY A 24 -27.97 -6.36 3.11
C GLY A 24 -26.51 -6.53 2.71
N ALA A 25 -25.79 -5.41 2.57
CA ALA A 25 -24.38 -5.43 2.19
C ALA A 25 -23.51 -6.19 3.21
N SER A 26 -23.82 -6.11 4.51
CA SER A 26 -23.11 -6.85 5.57
C SER A 26 -23.41 -8.36 5.59
N THR A 27 -24.54 -8.82 5.05
CA THR A 27 -24.84 -10.26 4.96
C THR A 27 -24.20 -10.84 3.70
N THR A 28 -24.20 -10.07 2.61
CA THR A 28 -23.60 -10.46 1.32
C THR A 28 -22.08 -10.44 1.36
N THR A 29 -21.48 -9.65 2.26
CA THR A 29 -20.03 -9.61 2.47
C THR A 29 -19.65 -10.22 3.81
N THR A 30 -18.43 -10.77 3.95
CA THR A 30 -17.91 -11.22 5.26
C THR A 30 -17.54 -10.03 6.17
N ILE A 31 -18.04 -8.83 5.89
CA ILE A 31 -17.70 -7.59 6.59
C ILE A 31 -18.74 -7.36 7.69
N PRO A 32 -18.32 -7.23 8.96
CA PRO A 32 -19.25 -6.97 10.05
C PRO A 32 -20.00 -5.64 9.87
N TYR A 33 -21.29 -5.64 10.21
CA TYR A 33 -22.17 -4.47 10.13
C TYR A 33 -21.56 -3.21 10.74
N ARG A 34 -20.94 -3.33 11.93
CA ARG A 34 -20.31 -2.20 12.63
C ARG A 34 -19.15 -1.60 11.82
N THR A 35 -18.35 -2.45 11.18
CA THR A 35 -17.25 -2.03 10.31
C THR A 35 -17.79 -1.33 9.07
N LEU A 36 -18.78 -1.93 8.42
CA LEU A 36 -19.39 -1.35 7.23
C LEU A 36 -20.03 0.00 7.53
N ARG A 37 -20.83 0.11 8.59
CA ARG A 37 -21.46 1.38 9.02
C ARG A 37 -20.42 2.47 9.30
N LYS A 38 -19.31 2.13 9.97
CA LYS A 38 -18.20 3.07 10.22
C LYS A 38 -17.59 3.59 8.91
N TRP A 39 -17.38 2.72 7.94
CA TRP A 39 -16.77 3.08 6.66
C TRP A 39 -17.74 3.74 5.68
N VAL A 40 -19.04 3.49 5.79
CA VAL A 40 -20.08 4.22 5.06
C VAL A 40 -20.09 5.68 5.48
N ALA A 41 -20.10 5.97 6.79
CA ALA A 41 -20.02 7.35 7.29
C ALA A 41 -18.75 8.09 6.80
N LYS A 42 -17.63 7.38 6.65
CA LYS A 42 -16.41 7.92 6.03
C LYS A 42 -16.54 8.11 4.52
N GLY A 43 -17.18 7.16 3.84
CA GLY A 43 -17.43 7.22 2.40
C GLY A 43 -18.36 8.36 2.01
N GLU A 44 -19.33 8.72 2.85
CA GLU A 44 -20.16 9.94 2.70
C GLU A 44 -19.30 11.21 2.69
N MET A 45 -18.16 11.21 3.40
CA MET A 45 -17.17 12.29 3.38
C MET A 45 -16.13 12.15 2.24
N GLY A 46 -16.31 11.18 1.32
CA GLY A 46 -15.35 10.88 0.26
C GLY A 46 -14.09 10.11 0.71
N ILE A 47 -14.05 9.63 1.96
CA ILE A 47 -12.89 8.93 2.51
C ILE A 47 -13.09 7.42 2.39
N PHE A 48 -12.28 6.78 1.55
CA PHE A 48 -12.25 5.33 1.36
C PHE A 48 -11.07 4.69 2.09
N ARG A 49 -11.14 3.38 2.34
CA ARG A 49 -10.04 2.68 3.00
C ARG A 49 -8.91 2.49 2.01
N GLU A 50 -7.76 3.07 2.30
CA GLU A 50 -6.54 2.82 1.56
C GLU A 50 -5.83 1.56 2.07
N SER A 51 -5.01 0.95 1.21
CA SER A 51 -4.11 -0.13 1.62
C SER A 51 -3.18 0.38 2.71
N LEU A 52 -3.41 -0.05 3.95
CA LEU A 52 -2.52 0.32 5.04
C LEU A 52 -1.16 -0.30 4.76
N ARG A 53 -0.18 0.56 4.47
CA ARG A 53 1.23 0.19 4.41
C ARG A 53 1.62 -0.41 5.75
N ARG A 54 1.99 -1.71 5.79
CA ARG A 54 2.54 -2.34 7.00
C ARG A 54 4.00 -1.92 7.18
N GLY A 55 4.35 -1.27 8.27
CA GLY A 55 5.74 -0.95 8.65
C GLY A 55 6.00 0.55 8.79
N PRO A 56 7.28 0.96 8.88
CA PRO A 56 7.65 2.35 9.13
C PRO A 56 7.10 3.29 8.05
N ALA A 57 6.91 4.56 8.43
CA ALA A 57 6.47 5.60 7.51
C ALA A 57 7.37 5.66 6.27
N PRO A 58 6.81 6.00 5.09
CA PRO A 58 7.60 6.14 3.88
C PRO A 58 8.73 7.16 4.06
N LEU A 59 9.97 6.77 3.79
CA LEU A 59 11.08 7.73 3.79
C LEU A 59 11.07 8.59 2.52
N LEU A 60 10.61 8.02 1.41
CA LEU A 60 10.46 8.72 0.13
C LEU A 60 9.04 9.26 -0.02
N SER A 61 8.89 10.34 -0.78
CA SER A 61 7.58 10.80 -1.24
C SER A 61 6.93 9.74 -2.14
N PRO A 62 5.58 9.66 -2.19
CA PRO A 62 4.86 8.69 -3.02
C PRO A 62 5.35 8.61 -4.49
N PRO A 63 5.60 9.72 -5.23
CA PRO A 63 6.10 9.63 -6.60
C PRO A 63 7.53 9.09 -6.69
N ALA A 64 8.39 9.41 -5.72
CA ALA A 64 9.76 8.92 -5.68
C ALA A 64 9.81 7.41 -5.39
N GLU A 65 8.96 6.93 -4.48
CA GLU A 65 8.79 5.51 -4.18
C GLU A 65 8.27 4.74 -5.41
N GLN A 66 7.25 5.25 -6.10
CA GLN A 66 6.72 4.64 -7.33
C GLN A 66 7.77 4.55 -8.44
N CYS A 67 8.59 5.59 -8.63
CA CYS A 67 9.70 5.57 -9.58
C CYS A 67 10.70 4.46 -9.24
N LEU A 68 11.03 4.29 -7.96
CA LEU A 68 11.94 3.24 -7.50
C LEU A 68 11.35 1.84 -7.73
N VAL A 69 10.06 1.64 -7.40
CA VAL A 69 9.35 0.38 -7.66
C VAL A 69 9.32 0.06 -9.15
N GLY A 70 8.97 1.02 -10.01
CA GLY A 70 8.99 0.86 -11.46
C GLY A 70 10.37 0.49 -12.00
N CYS A 71 11.43 1.10 -11.44
CA CYS A 71 12.81 0.75 -11.81
C CYS A 71 13.18 -0.70 -11.43
N ILE A 72 12.74 -1.18 -10.26
CA ILE A 72 13.00 -2.55 -9.82
C ILE A 72 12.21 -3.54 -10.69
N ALA A 73 10.92 -3.27 -10.89
CA ALA A 73 10.04 -4.11 -11.71
C ALA A 73 10.56 -4.22 -13.16
N GLY A 74 10.92 -3.09 -13.78
CA GLY A 74 11.47 -3.09 -15.15
C GLY A 74 12.76 -3.92 -15.26
N ARG A 75 13.64 -3.86 -14.26
CA ARG A 75 14.87 -4.67 -14.20
C ARG A 75 14.58 -6.17 -14.03
N GLN A 76 13.63 -6.52 -13.18
CA GLN A 76 13.17 -7.90 -13.01
C GLN A 76 12.55 -8.48 -14.28
N MET A 77 11.76 -7.69 -15.03
CA MET A 77 11.16 -8.12 -16.30
C MET A 77 12.21 -8.49 -17.36
N VAL A 78 13.37 -7.82 -17.35
CA VAL A 78 14.51 -8.12 -18.25
C VAL A 78 15.43 -9.21 -17.67
N ARG A 79 15.01 -9.91 -16.60
CA ARG A 79 15.80 -10.92 -15.86
C ARG A 79 17.12 -10.40 -15.29
N TYR A 80 17.23 -9.09 -15.10
CA TYR A 80 18.38 -8.46 -14.45
C TYR A 80 17.96 -8.01 -13.04
N THR A 81 18.10 -8.89 -12.05
CA THR A 81 17.72 -8.53 -10.66
C THR A 81 18.73 -7.52 -10.11
N ALA A 82 18.25 -6.32 -9.74
CA ALA A 82 19.06 -5.38 -8.97
C ALA A 82 19.35 -5.99 -7.59
N SER A 83 20.61 -5.96 -7.18
CA SER A 83 21.01 -6.39 -5.84
C SER A 83 20.41 -5.45 -4.78
N ARG A 84 20.18 -5.98 -3.57
CA ARG A 84 19.70 -5.17 -2.44
C ARG A 84 20.60 -3.96 -2.18
N LYS A 85 21.92 -4.11 -2.32
CA LYS A 85 22.89 -3.01 -2.19
C LYS A 85 22.64 -1.89 -3.21
N GLU A 86 22.41 -2.23 -4.48
CA GLU A 86 22.12 -1.24 -5.52
C GLU A 86 20.79 -0.52 -5.28
N ILE A 87 19.79 -1.24 -4.77
CA ILE A 87 18.48 -0.66 -4.44
C ILE A 87 18.59 0.29 -3.25
N VAL A 88 19.29 -0.12 -2.18
CA VAL A 88 19.56 0.74 -1.01
C VAL A 88 20.36 1.97 -1.41
N TYR A 89 21.38 1.80 -2.25
CA TYR A 89 22.16 2.90 -2.78
C TYR A 89 21.27 3.88 -3.56
N LYS A 90 20.50 3.39 -4.54
CA LYS A 90 19.63 4.23 -5.37
C LYS A 90 18.55 4.95 -4.55
N ALA A 91 17.91 4.25 -3.61
CA ALA A 91 16.94 4.84 -2.69
C ALA A 91 17.59 5.90 -1.80
N GLY A 92 18.79 5.64 -1.30
CA GLY A 92 19.58 6.59 -0.52
C GLY A 92 19.94 7.83 -1.33
N THR A 93 20.33 7.68 -2.60
CA THR A 93 20.58 8.82 -3.50
C THR A 93 19.32 9.65 -3.71
N ILE A 94 18.17 9.01 -4.00
CA ILE A 94 16.88 9.71 -4.19
C ILE A 94 16.47 10.42 -2.90
N SER A 95 16.61 9.77 -1.74
CA SER A 95 16.29 10.34 -0.43
C SER A 95 17.18 11.55 -0.13
N SER A 96 18.49 11.43 -0.35
CA SER A 96 19.45 12.52 -0.14
C SER A 96 19.13 13.71 -1.04
N MET A 97 18.78 13.48 -2.31
CA MET A 97 18.42 14.55 -3.25
C MET A 97 17.08 15.20 -2.89
N ALA A 98 16.11 14.45 -2.37
CA ALA A 98 14.77 14.96 -2.08
C ALA A 98 14.63 15.59 -0.69
N THR A 99 15.38 15.12 0.31
CA THR A 99 15.15 15.45 1.73
C THR A 99 16.43 15.70 2.54
N GLY A 100 17.63 15.48 1.99
CA GLY A 100 18.90 15.70 2.70
C GLY A 100 19.26 14.65 3.77
N HIS A 101 18.47 13.60 3.96
CA HIS A 101 18.75 12.52 4.92
C HIS A 101 19.64 11.41 4.33
N THR A 102 20.53 10.83 5.15
CA THR A 102 21.49 9.78 4.77
C THR A 102 21.01 8.33 5.04
N VAL A 103 21.71 7.39 4.40
CA VAL A 103 21.31 6.02 3.99
C VAL A 103 20.89 5.04 5.10
N GLY A 104 21.15 5.35 6.38
CA GLY A 104 20.87 4.43 7.51
C GLY A 104 19.39 4.09 7.72
N THR A 105 18.49 5.08 7.57
CA THR A 105 17.04 4.91 7.74
C THR A 105 16.39 4.18 6.56
N VAL A 106 17.06 4.18 5.39
CA VAL A 106 16.52 3.68 4.12
C VAL A 106 16.44 2.16 4.09
N ALA A 107 17.37 1.45 4.76
CA ALA A 107 17.47 -0.01 4.69
C ALA A 107 16.25 -0.73 5.30
N LEU A 108 15.81 -0.32 6.49
CA LEU A 108 14.61 -0.85 7.15
C LEU A 108 13.32 -0.54 6.35
N TRP A 109 13.30 0.63 5.71
CA TRP A 109 12.21 1.04 4.82
C TRP A 109 12.14 0.18 3.55
N ILE A 110 13.29 -0.17 2.95
CA ILE A 110 13.35 -1.06 1.77
C ILE A 110 12.91 -2.47 2.11
N ASP A 111 13.33 -3.04 3.24
CA ASP A 111 12.92 -4.40 3.63
C ASP A 111 11.39 -4.49 3.82
N THR A 112 10.80 -3.39 4.29
CA THR A 112 9.35 -3.23 4.40
C THR A 112 8.68 -3.15 3.03
N LEU A 113 9.24 -2.38 2.10
CA LEU A 113 8.76 -2.26 0.71
C LEU A 113 8.80 -3.59 -0.03
N PHE A 114 9.90 -4.34 0.08
CA PHE A 114 10.05 -5.66 -0.55
C PHE A 114 9.02 -6.66 -0.03
N SER A 115 8.79 -6.66 1.29
CA SER A 115 7.79 -7.51 1.92
C SER A 115 6.35 -7.18 1.48
N GLN A 116 6.07 -5.92 1.11
CA GLN A 116 4.76 -5.48 0.63
C GLN A 116 4.49 -5.80 -0.83
N LEU A 117 5.53 -5.72 -1.66
CA LEU A 117 5.45 -6.03 -3.08
C LEU A 117 5.54 -7.53 -3.37
N GLY A 118 5.61 -8.38 -2.33
CA GLY A 118 5.79 -9.83 -2.49
C GLY A 118 7.12 -10.19 -3.16
N LEU A 119 8.09 -9.28 -3.12
CA LEU A 119 9.39 -9.48 -3.75
C LEU A 119 10.31 -10.28 -2.83
N PRO A 120 11.12 -11.21 -3.37
CA PRO A 120 12.07 -11.96 -2.58
C PRO A 120 13.05 -10.99 -1.90
N ARG A 121 13.26 -11.17 -0.60
CA ARG A 121 14.34 -10.51 0.15
C ARG A 121 15.65 -11.11 -0.36
N GLN A 122 16.31 -10.44 -1.30
CA GLN A 122 17.63 -10.81 -1.78
C GLN A 122 18.74 -10.22 -0.91
#